data_AF-A0A3N5NGD8-F1
#
_entry.id   AF-A0A3N5NGD8-F1
#
_cell.length_a   1.000
_cell.length_b   1.000
_cell.length_c   1.000
_cell.angle_alpha   90.00
_cell.angle_beta   90.00
_cell.angle_gamma   90.00
#
_symmetry.space_group_name_H-M   'P 1'
#
loop_
_entity.id
_entity.type
_entity.pdbx_description
1 polymer ?
#
loop_
_entity_poly.entity_id
_entity_poly.type
_entity_poly.pdbx_seq_one_letter_code
_entity_poly.pdbx_strand_id
1 'polypeptide(L)'
;MPENHFRSYLGSAVQLLAGVLIIAGIVIVLQSLLGFVQVQSAPPGWQIIRPPQEVSTLIIENDTVWTGGKDGVIVIDRLSGTQISTPAAAPSFGYVRQIFRDRDGWIWVGHDGGLARFRNGSWQVISPDPGVPFAKVLSIVQRNDSTIVVGTDTDVLSYRSGSWTSLLGPGAPSIASADVLLEDSSGSLWVGCGQPTRGGLYRLSGTTWSSFNVSDGLPHLSVRGITQARDGTLWVATGFSRHGGAALYFGGTWTNLTVQDGLAGESTRSVYEDAFGRMWIGSEYDGVAVGTPGSWEILTEKDGLAGYEVKVLMQDDDGTYWLGTNSGLNRVHSTAVRSSIHTNRSG
;
A
#
# COMPACT_ATOMS: atom_id res chain seq x y z
N MET A 1 30.66 -67.37 25.27
CA MET A 1 30.41 -65.92 25.48
C MET A 1 29.34 -65.44 24.50
N PRO A 2 28.05 -65.36 24.88
CA PRO A 2 26.96 -64.92 24.00
C PRO A 2 26.46 -63.48 24.26
N GLU A 3 27.09 -62.70 25.14
CA GLU A 3 26.57 -61.40 25.60
C GLU A 3 26.64 -60.25 24.56
N ASN A 4 27.40 -60.40 23.47
CA ASN A 4 27.63 -59.29 22.53
C ASN A 4 26.53 -59.10 21.48
N HIS A 5 25.70 -60.11 21.18
CA HIS A 5 24.62 -59.94 20.20
C HIS A 5 23.38 -59.25 20.77
N PHE A 6 23.07 -59.45 22.06
CA PHE A 6 21.86 -58.87 22.67
C PHE A 6 21.94 -57.34 22.81
N ARG A 7 23.15 -56.80 23.04
CA ARG A 7 23.38 -55.35 23.15
C ARG A 7 23.22 -54.61 21.83
N SER A 8 23.52 -55.22 20.68
CA SER A 8 23.36 -54.55 19.37
C SER A 8 21.90 -54.49 18.91
N TYR A 9 21.09 -55.51 19.21
CA TYR A 9 19.65 -55.51 18.96
C TYR A 9 18.90 -54.50 19.83
N LEU A 10 19.29 -54.35 21.11
CA LEU A 10 18.73 -53.29 21.94
C LEU A 10 19.08 -51.89 21.42
N GLY A 11 20.32 -51.66 20.99
CA GLY A 11 20.75 -50.35 20.47
C GLY A 11 20.00 -49.94 19.19
N SER A 12 19.80 -50.88 18.28
CA SER A 12 19.06 -50.65 17.02
C SER A 12 17.56 -50.47 17.26
N ALA A 13 16.95 -51.24 18.17
CA ALA A 13 15.54 -51.06 18.54
C ALA A 13 15.28 -49.71 19.22
N VAL A 14 16.20 -49.25 20.08
CA VAL A 14 16.11 -47.94 20.75
C VAL A 14 16.26 -46.80 19.75
N GLN A 15 17.16 -46.91 18.76
CA GLN A 15 17.29 -45.92 17.69
C GLN A 15 16.04 -45.85 16.81
N LEU A 16 15.40 -46.97 16.51
CA LEU A 16 14.18 -47.04 15.72
C LEU A 16 12.99 -46.40 16.46
N LEU A 17 12.87 -46.70 17.76
CA LEU A 17 11.88 -46.07 18.64
C LEU A 17 12.10 -44.54 18.77
N ALA A 18 13.35 -44.10 18.92
CA ALA A 18 13.67 -42.68 18.95
C ALA A 18 13.31 -41.96 17.63
N GLY A 19 13.58 -42.59 16.49
CA GLY A 19 13.22 -42.07 15.18
C GLY A 19 11.69 -41.93 14.99
N VAL A 20 10.92 -42.94 15.40
CA VAL A 20 9.45 -42.90 15.34
C VAL A 20 8.88 -41.80 16.24
N LEU A 21 9.42 -41.61 17.44
CA LEU A 21 8.99 -40.56 18.36
C LEU A 21 9.30 -39.15 17.84
N ILE A 22 10.44 -38.95 17.17
CA ILE A 22 10.79 -37.67 16.54
C ILE A 22 9.82 -37.36 15.39
N ILE A 23 9.53 -38.34 14.53
CA ILE A 23 8.58 -38.15 13.42
C ILE A 23 7.19 -37.85 13.95
N ALA A 24 6.72 -38.58 14.97
CA ALA A 24 5.44 -38.33 15.61
C ALA A 24 5.38 -36.92 16.22
N GLY A 25 6.45 -36.47 16.88
CA GLY A 25 6.57 -35.10 17.40
C GLY A 25 6.50 -34.03 16.30
N ILE A 26 7.21 -34.23 15.20
CA ILE A 26 7.15 -33.32 14.03
C ILE A 26 5.75 -33.28 13.43
N VAL A 27 5.08 -34.43 13.30
CA VAL A 27 3.71 -34.51 12.77
C VAL A 27 2.73 -33.80 13.69
N ILE A 28 2.84 -33.96 15.02
CA ILE A 28 1.99 -33.26 15.99
C ILE A 28 2.22 -31.76 15.95
N VAL A 29 3.48 -31.30 15.85
CA VAL A 29 3.82 -29.88 15.71
C VAL A 29 3.29 -29.32 14.39
N LEU A 30 3.45 -30.05 13.28
CA LEU A 30 2.89 -29.66 11.98
C LEU A 30 1.36 -29.63 11.99
N GLN A 31 0.69 -30.60 12.60
CA GLN A 31 -0.77 -30.62 12.75
C GLN A 31 -1.26 -29.50 13.66
N SER A 32 -0.49 -29.15 14.71
CA SER A 32 -0.80 -28.01 15.57
C SER A 32 -0.62 -26.69 14.81
N LEU A 33 0.47 -26.53 14.06
CA LEU A 33 0.72 -25.38 13.19
C LEU A 33 -0.35 -25.24 12.11
N LEU A 34 -0.75 -26.33 11.47
CA LEU A 34 -1.85 -26.37 10.49
C LEU A 34 -3.21 -26.09 11.15
N GLY A 35 -3.41 -26.51 12.40
CA GLY A 35 -4.59 -26.18 13.20
C GLY A 35 -4.70 -24.70 13.57
N PHE A 36 -3.57 -23.98 13.64
CA PHE A 36 -3.54 -22.51 13.74
C PHE A 36 -3.79 -21.82 12.40
N VAL A 37 -3.46 -22.47 11.27
CA VAL A 37 -3.87 -22.01 9.94
C VAL A 37 -5.32 -22.45 9.70
N GLN A 38 -6.26 -21.94 10.49
CA GLN A 38 -7.58 -21.75 9.93
C GLN A 38 -7.40 -20.72 8.82
N VAL A 39 -7.45 -21.18 7.56
CA VAL A 39 -7.70 -20.28 6.43
C VAL A 39 -9.07 -19.68 6.73
N GLN A 40 -9.08 -18.51 7.37
CA GLN A 40 -10.31 -17.85 7.73
C GLN A 40 -11.03 -17.56 6.41
N SER A 41 -12.12 -18.30 6.16
CA SER A 41 -12.92 -18.10 4.97
C SER A 41 -13.44 -16.67 5.00
N ALA A 42 -13.27 -15.94 3.90
CA ALA A 42 -13.75 -14.57 3.82
C ALA A 42 -15.25 -14.52 4.18
N PRO A 43 -15.69 -13.57 5.03
CA PRO A 43 -17.09 -13.47 5.42
C PRO A 43 -17.98 -13.18 4.20
N PRO A 44 -19.30 -13.38 4.30
CA PRO A 44 -20.22 -13.10 3.20
C PRO A 44 -20.03 -11.68 2.63
N GLY A 45 -19.84 -11.58 1.31
CA GLY A 45 -19.59 -10.31 0.62
C GLY A 45 -18.13 -9.86 0.59
N TRP A 46 -17.22 -10.62 1.19
CA TRP A 46 -15.78 -10.43 1.08
C TRP A 46 -15.17 -11.51 0.18
N GLN A 47 -14.19 -11.10 -0.63
CA GLN A 47 -13.36 -11.98 -1.43
C GLN A 47 -11.90 -11.61 -1.18
N ILE A 48 -11.06 -12.62 -0.95
CA ILE A 48 -9.61 -12.47 -0.90
C ILE A 48 -9.04 -13.05 -2.20
N ILE A 49 -8.31 -12.23 -2.95
CA ILE A 49 -7.73 -12.57 -4.25
C ILE A 49 -6.22 -12.72 -4.09
N ARG A 50 -5.71 -13.89 -4.49
CA ARG A 50 -4.27 -14.24 -4.56
C ARG A 50 -4.01 -15.13 -5.78
N PRO A 51 -2.96 -14.89 -6.58
CA PRO A 51 -2.14 -13.67 -6.59
C PRO A 51 -2.99 -12.42 -6.86
N PRO A 52 -2.54 -11.20 -6.51
CA PRO A 52 -1.23 -10.84 -5.92
C PRO A 52 -1.05 -11.30 -4.47
N GLN A 53 0.20 -11.48 -4.03
CA GLN A 53 0.56 -11.74 -2.64
C GLN A 53 0.76 -10.45 -1.83
N GLU A 54 1.13 -9.36 -2.50
CA GLU A 54 1.23 -8.04 -1.89
C GLU A 54 0.77 -6.98 -2.89
N VAL A 55 -0.01 -6.01 -2.42
CA VAL A 55 -0.54 -4.91 -3.24
C VAL A 55 -0.17 -3.58 -2.62
N SER A 56 0.68 -2.83 -3.32
CA SER A 56 1.07 -1.47 -2.93
C SER A 56 0.32 -0.39 -3.70
N THR A 57 -0.26 -0.72 -4.83
CA THR A 57 -0.97 0.22 -5.70
C THR A 57 -2.03 -0.49 -6.51
N LEU A 58 -3.10 0.21 -6.85
CA LEU A 58 -4.07 -0.25 -7.82
C LEU A 58 -4.76 0.92 -8.53
N ILE A 59 -5.25 0.65 -9.74
CA ILE A 59 -6.22 1.49 -10.44
C ILE A 59 -7.32 0.61 -11.01
N ILE A 60 -8.50 1.19 -11.18
CA ILE A 60 -9.62 0.56 -11.89
C ILE A 60 -9.67 1.20 -13.29
N GLU A 61 -9.58 0.37 -14.31
CA GLU A 61 -9.66 0.77 -15.71
C GLU A 61 -10.68 -0.10 -16.44
N ASN A 62 -11.86 0.47 -16.69
CA ASN A 62 -13.01 -0.19 -17.30
C ASN A 62 -13.37 -1.49 -16.55
N ASP A 63 -13.23 -2.64 -17.20
CA ASP A 63 -13.52 -3.96 -16.63
C ASP A 63 -12.31 -4.62 -15.97
N THR A 64 -11.23 -3.88 -15.75
CA THR A 64 -9.99 -4.41 -15.20
C THR A 64 -9.53 -3.63 -13.97
N VAL A 65 -8.95 -4.35 -13.02
CA VAL A 65 -8.19 -3.78 -11.92
C VAL A 65 -6.72 -4.08 -12.17
N TRP A 66 -5.94 -3.03 -12.36
CA TRP A 66 -4.50 -3.13 -12.47
C TRP A 66 -3.91 -2.94 -11.09
N THR A 67 -3.17 -3.93 -10.61
CA THR A 67 -2.58 -3.92 -9.28
C THR A 67 -1.08 -4.18 -9.36
N GLY A 68 -0.33 -3.56 -8.45
CA GLY A 68 1.12 -3.62 -8.42
C GLY A 68 1.64 -3.90 -7.02
N GLY A 69 2.73 -4.65 -6.94
CA GLY A 69 3.46 -4.89 -5.70
C GLY A 69 4.76 -5.64 -5.97
N LYS A 70 5.15 -6.54 -5.06
CA LYS A 70 6.35 -7.37 -5.21
C LYS A 70 6.27 -8.33 -6.40
N ASP A 71 5.06 -8.73 -6.78
CA ASP A 71 4.80 -9.65 -7.89
C ASP A 71 4.84 -8.96 -9.27
N GLY A 72 5.24 -7.69 -9.34
CA GLY A 72 5.15 -6.88 -10.56
C GLY A 72 3.73 -6.37 -10.79
N VAL A 73 3.32 -6.30 -12.06
CA VAL A 73 1.97 -5.90 -12.48
C VAL A 73 1.08 -7.12 -12.67
N ILE A 74 -0.03 -7.16 -11.95
CA ILE A 74 -1.08 -8.16 -12.09
C ILE A 74 -2.36 -7.45 -12.52
N VAL A 75 -3.10 -8.07 -13.44
CA VAL A 75 -4.38 -7.56 -13.93
C VAL A 75 -5.48 -8.52 -13.51
N ILE A 76 -6.57 -7.98 -12.98
CA ILE A 76 -7.71 -8.73 -12.46
C ILE A 76 -8.95 -8.30 -13.23
N ASP A 77 -9.78 -9.26 -13.62
CA ASP A 77 -11.14 -9.00 -14.09
C ASP A 77 -11.96 -8.42 -12.94
N ARG A 78 -12.47 -7.21 -13.14
CA ARG A 78 -13.13 -6.40 -12.11
C ARG A 78 -14.40 -7.06 -11.55
N LEU A 79 -15.15 -7.76 -12.39
CA LEU A 79 -16.45 -8.34 -12.01
C LEU A 79 -16.28 -9.65 -11.24
N SER A 80 -15.43 -10.55 -11.75
CA SER A 80 -15.22 -11.88 -11.18
C SER A 80 -14.15 -11.92 -10.09
N GLY A 81 -13.26 -10.93 -10.05
CA GLY A 81 -12.09 -10.93 -9.17
C GLY A 81 -11.06 -11.99 -9.56
N THR A 82 -11.09 -12.47 -10.80
CA THR A 82 -10.14 -13.48 -11.29
C THR A 82 -8.96 -12.83 -11.99
N GLN A 83 -7.76 -13.36 -11.78
CA GLN A 83 -6.58 -12.89 -12.48
C GLN A 83 -6.70 -13.17 -13.98
N ILE A 84 -6.38 -12.17 -14.80
CA ILE A 84 -6.27 -12.30 -16.25
C ILE A 84 -4.83 -12.03 -16.70
N SER A 85 -4.54 -12.34 -17.96
CA SER A 85 -3.20 -12.12 -18.51
C SER A 85 -2.87 -10.63 -18.58
N THR A 86 -1.72 -10.25 -18.01
CA THR A 86 -1.11 -8.95 -18.24
C THR A 86 -0.87 -8.75 -19.74
N PRO A 87 -0.99 -7.52 -20.29
CA PRO A 87 -0.78 -7.28 -21.71
C PRO A 87 0.56 -7.80 -22.22
N ALA A 88 0.53 -8.36 -23.43
CA ALA A 88 1.70 -8.97 -24.07
C ALA A 88 2.89 -7.99 -24.14
N ALA A 89 4.10 -8.56 -24.14
CA ALA A 89 5.35 -7.80 -24.15
C ALA A 89 5.51 -6.80 -22.99
N ALA A 90 4.86 -7.06 -21.84
CA ALA A 90 5.15 -6.33 -20.61
C ALA A 90 6.64 -6.47 -20.25
N PRO A 91 7.31 -5.36 -19.91
CA PRO A 91 8.69 -5.42 -19.43
C PRO A 91 8.75 -6.13 -18.07
N SER A 92 9.97 -6.51 -17.67
CA SER A 92 10.18 -6.99 -16.30
C SER A 92 10.01 -5.83 -15.33
N PHE A 93 9.09 -5.97 -14.39
CA PHE A 93 8.88 -5.00 -13.31
C PHE A 93 9.61 -5.45 -12.06
N GLY A 94 10.28 -4.50 -11.40
CA GLY A 94 10.72 -4.67 -10.02
C GLY A 94 9.52 -4.57 -9.06
N TYR A 95 9.78 -4.18 -7.82
CA TYR A 95 8.70 -3.83 -6.91
C TYR A 95 7.94 -2.62 -7.48
N VAL A 96 6.70 -2.84 -7.91
CA VAL A 96 5.81 -1.80 -8.41
C VAL A 96 5.31 -0.95 -7.24
N ARG A 97 5.64 0.34 -7.29
CA ARG A 97 5.35 1.32 -6.24
C ARG A 97 4.04 2.04 -6.51
N GLN A 98 3.80 2.43 -7.76
CA GLN A 98 2.58 3.08 -8.17
C GLN A 98 2.20 2.70 -9.62
N ILE A 99 0.91 2.42 -9.82
CA ILE A 99 0.28 2.40 -11.13
C ILE A 99 -0.62 3.63 -11.18
N PHE A 100 -0.52 4.42 -12.23
CA PHE A 100 -1.21 5.70 -12.36
C PHE A 100 -1.74 5.85 -13.78
N ARG A 101 -3.01 6.23 -13.93
CA ARG A 101 -3.59 6.58 -15.22
C ARG A 101 -3.56 8.09 -15.41
N ASP A 102 -2.93 8.55 -16.49
CA ASP A 102 -2.98 9.97 -16.86
C ASP A 102 -4.25 10.31 -17.66
N ARG A 103 -4.52 11.61 -17.81
CA ARG A 103 -5.67 12.14 -18.57
C ARG A 103 -5.60 11.84 -20.07
N ASP A 104 -4.44 11.46 -20.60
CA ASP A 104 -4.23 11.08 -22.00
C ASP A 104 -4.40 9.56 -22.23
N GLY A 105 -4.80 8.82 -21.19
CA GLY A 105 -5.11 7.40 -21.22
C GLY A 105 -3.87 6.49 -21.15
N TRP A 106 -2.70 7.00 -20.78
CA TRP A 106 -1.55 6.14 -20.47
C TRP A 106 -1.68 5.57 -19.07
N ILE A 107 -1.38 4.28 -18.96
CA ILE A 107 -1.15 3.63 -17.67
C ILE A 107 0.35 3.66 -17.40
N TRP A 108 0.78 4.46 -16.45
CA TRP A 108 2.15 4.56 -15.97
C TRP A 108 2.39 3.55 -14.85
N VAL A 109 3.56 2.92 -14.85
CA VAL A 109 4.01 1.95 -13.85
C VAL A 109 5.36 2.40 -13.34
N GLY A 110 5.37 2.94 -12.12
CA GLY A 110 6.59 3.29 -11.38
C GLY A 110 7.04 2.13 -10.51
N HIS A 111 8.32 1.78 -10.57
CA HIS A 111 8.86 0.63 -9.85
C HIS A 111 10.33 0.81 -9.47
N ASP A 112 10.86 -0.15 -8.70
CA ASP A 112 12.26 -0.17 -8.22
C ASP A 112 13.34 -0.23 -9.32
N GLY A 113 12.95 -0.41 -10.58
CA GLY A 113 13.85 -0.42 -11.75
C GLY A 113 13.57 0.69 -12.76
N GLY A 114 12.62 1.58 -12.47
CA GLY A 114 12.36 2.74 -13.31
C GLY A 114 10.88 3.02 -13.54
N LEU A 115 10.58 3.41 -14.76
CA LEU A 115 9.27 3.85 -15.20
C LEU A 115 8.97 3.18 -16.54
N ALA A 116 7.76 2.65 -16.66
CA ALA A 116 7.19 2.25 -17.94
C ALA A 116 5.80 2.84 -18.09
N ARG A 117 5.28 2.88 -19.31
CA ARG A 117 3.89 3.24 -19.59
C ARG A 117 3.29 2.38 -20.69
N PHE A 118 1.99 2.17 -20.61
CA PHE A 118 1.23 1.34 -21.52
C PHE A 118 0.05 2.13 -22.11
N ARG A 119 -0.13 2.02 -23.43
CA ARG A 119 -1.34 2.49 -24.11
C ARG A 119 -1.52 1.70 -25.40
N ASN A 120 -2.77 1.39 -25.74
CA ASN A 120 -3.15 0.77 -27.01
C ASN A 120 -2.33 -0.49 -27.35
N GLY A 121 -2.13 -1.38 -26.37
CA GLY A 121 -1.43 -2.66 -26.58
C GLY A 121 0.09 -2.55 -26.63
N SER A 122 0.68 -1.37 -26.42
CA SER A 122 2.13 -1.16 -26.52
C SER A 122 2.72 -0.61 -25.23
N TRP A 123 3.83 -1.21 -24.80
CA TRP A 123 4.66 -0.76 -23.69
C TRP A 123 5.77 0.18 -24.15
N GLN A 124 6.08 1.18 -23.34
CA GLN A 124 7.25 2.05 -23.47
C GLN A 124 8.00 2.04 -22.13
N VAL A 125 9.22 1.55 -22.15
CA VAL A 125 10.15 1.63 -21.00
C VAL A 125 10.86 2.99 -21.09
N ILE A 126 10.98 3.69 -19.97
CA ILE A 126 11.60 5.02 -19.88
C ILE A 126 12.92 4.95 -19.13
N SER A 127 13.03 4.13 -18.08
CA SER A 127 14.30 3.82 -17.41
C SER A 127 14.55 2.33 -17.56
N PRO A 128 15.77 1.89 -17.96
CA PRO A 128 17.06 2.58 -17.78
C PRO A 128 17.63 3.29 -19.03
N ASP A 129 16.81 3.93 -19.86
CA ASP A 129 17.29 4.57 -21.11
C ASP A 129 18.35 5.66 -20.84
N PRO A 130 19.36 5.82 -21.73
CA PRO A 130 20.37 6.86 -21.61
C PRO A 130 19.78 8.26 -21.51
N GLY A 131 20.23 9.05 -20.52
CA GLY A 131 19.79 10.44 -20.30
C GLY A 131 18.59 10.59 -19.37
N VAL A 132 18.04 9.49 -18.84
CA VAL A 132 17.01 9.53 -17.80
C VAL A 132 17.68 9.62 -16.41
N PRO A 133 17.33 10.62 -15.58
CA PRO A 133 18.11 10.95 -14.37
C PRO A 133 17.73 10.14 -13.12
N PHE A 134 17.07 8.99 -13.28
CA PHE A 134 16.61 8.16 -12.17
C PHE A 134 16.63 6.68 -12.53
N ALA A 135 16.75 5.84 -11.50
CA ALA A 135 16.65 4.39 -11.63
C ALA A 135 15.42 3.81 -10.92
N LYS A 136 14.81 4.55 -9.99
CA LYS A 136 13.66 4.12 -9.18
C LYS A 136 12.58 5.17 -9.18
N VAL A 137 11.35 4.75 -9.41
CA VAL A 137 10.17 5.60 -9.26
C VAL A 137 9.33 5.11 -8.10
N LEU A 138 9.06 6.01 -7.17
CA LEU A 138 8.26 5.76 -5.97
C LEU A 138 6.84 6.27 -6.12
N SER A 139 6.66 7.40 -6.79
CA SER A 139 5.36 8.03 -6.96
C SER A 139 5.25 8.83 -8.26
N ILE A 140 4.03 9.04 -8.72
CA ILE A 140 3.66 9.67 -9.98
C ILE A 140 2.38 10.47 -9.77
N VAL A 141 2.35 11.70 -10.26
CA VAL A 141 1.14 12.53 -10.34
C VAL A 141 1.14 13.32 -11.65
N GLN A 142 -0.02 13.57 -12.23
CA GLN A 142 -0.18 14.51 -13.34
C GLN A 142 -0.67 15.86 -12.83
N ARG A 143 0.05 16.93 -13.17
CA ARG A 143 -0.35 18.29 -12.87
C ARG A 143 -1.44 18.80 -13.79
N ASN A 144 -2.12 19.88 -13.40
CA ASN A 144 -3.16 20.54 -14.21
C ASN A 144 -2.67 21.03 -15.58
N ASP A 145 -1.39 21.33 -15.75
CA ASP A 145 -0.79 21.72 -17.02
C ASP A 145 -0.29 20.52 -17.88
N SER A 146 -0.76 19.32 -17.55
CA SER A 146 -0.41 18.01 -18.13
C SER A 146 1.04 17.55 -17.88
N THR A 147 1.82 18.28 -17.09
CA THR A 147 3.16 17.83 -16.66
C THR A 147 3.04 16.57 -15.80
N ILE A 148 3.80 15.53 -16.12
CA ILE A 148 3.93 14.36 -15.25
C ILE A 148 5.04 14.67 -14.25
N VAL A 149 4.76 14.53 -12.95
CA VAL A 149 5.76 14.64 -11.90
C VAL A 149 6.00 13.26 -11.32
N VAL A 150 7.28 12.93 -11.15
CA VAL A 150 7.75 11.64 -10.68
C VAL A 150 8.58 11.88 -9.42
N GLY A 151 8.20 11.21 -8.34
CA GLY A 151 8.97 11.14 -7.11
C GLY A 151 9.91 9.93 -7.15
N THR A 152 11.17 10.14 -6.83
CA THR A 152 12.20 9.10 -6.82
C THR A 152 12.81 8.96 -5.42
N ASP A 153 13.79 8.06 -5.28
CA ASP A 153 14.59 7.94 -4.06
C ASP A 153 15.70 9.00 -3.93
N THR A 154 15.79 9.93 -4.88
CA THR A 154 16.83 10.97 -4.91
C THR A 154 16.34 12.37 -5.29
N ASP A 155 15.17 12.49 -5.93
CA ASP A 155 14.71 13.74 -6.53
C ASP A 155 13.18 13.78 -6.71
N VAL A 156 12.66 14.95 -7.07
CA VAL A 156 11.32 15.16 -7.59
C VAL A 156 11.45 15.75 -8.98
N LEU A 157 11.06 14.99 -10.01
CA LEU A 157 11.32 15.32 -11.40
C LEU A 157 10.03 15.61 -12.15
N SER A 158 10.00 16.70 -12.92
CA SER A 158 8.95 16.95 -13.91
C SER A 158 9.35 16.41 -15.28
N TYR A 159 8.39 15.83 -15.98
CA TYR A 159 8.48 15.36 -17.36
C TYR A 159 7.48 16.10 -18.24
N ARG A 160 7.99 16.76 -19.27
CA ARG A 160 7.19 17.45 -20.28
C ARG A 160 7.88 17.40 -21.63
N SER A 161 7.14 17.02 -22.66
CA SER A 161 7.62 17.01 -24.06
C SER A 161 8.96 16.28 -24.26
N GLY A 162 9.16 15.14 -23.57
CA GLY A 162 10.37 14.33 -23.71
C GLY A 162 11.54 14.77 -22.84
N SER A 163 11.40 15.84 -22.06
CA SER A 163 12.49 16.38 -21.23
C SER A 163 12.19 16.23 -19.74
N TRP A 164 13.24 15.90 -18.98
CA TRP A 164 13.23 15.80 -17.52
C TRP A 164 13.83 17.06 -16.89
N THR A 165 13.25 17.53 -15.80
CA THR A 165 13.77 18.67 -15.04
C THR A 165 13.55 18.43 -13.55
N SER A 166 14.59 18.63 -12.75
CA SER A 166 14.49 18.56 -11.28
C SER A 166 13.70 19.75 -10.75
N LEU A 167 12.75 19.48 -9.86
CA LEU A 167 12.04 20.49 -9.08
C LEU A 167 12.83 20.88 -7.82
N LEU A 168 13.90 20.14 -7.48
CA LEU A 168 14.78 20.41 -6.34
C LEU A 168 15.93 21.36 -6.72
N GLY A 169 15.59 22.47 -7.38
CA GLY A 169 16.53 23.53 -7.75
C GLY A 169 16.95 24.43 -6.57
N PRO A 170 17.65 25.55 -6.85
CA PRO A 170 18.04 26.51 -5.80
C PRO A 170 16.85 26.98 -4.96
N GLY A 171 16.97 26.87 -3.63
CA GLY A 171 15.90 27.22 -2.69
C GLY A 171 14.92 26.09 -2.39
N ALA A 172 15.06 24.92 -3.02
CA ALA A 172 14.30 23.74 -2.65
C ALA A 172 14.82 23.09 -1.35
N PRO A 173 13.95 22.42 -0.57
CA PRO A 173 14.36 21.68 0.60
C PRO A 173 15.13 20.41 0.22
N SER A 174 15.90 19.88 1.17
CA SER A 174 16.50 18.55 1.01
C SER A 174 15.43 17.49 1.24
N ILE A 175 14.90 16.92 0.16
CA ILE A 175 13.94 15.81 0.20
C ILE A 175 14.72 14.51 0.02
N ALA A 176 14.73 13.66 1.04
CA ALA A 176 15.50 12.41 1.02
C ALA A 176 14.89 11.33 0.11
N SER A 177 13.57 11.31 -0.04
CA SER A 177 12.83 10.49 -0.99
C SER A 177 11.43 11.07 -1.18
N ALA A 178 10.83 10.87 -2.35
CA ALA A 178 9.49 11.33 -2.68
C ALA A 178 8.53 10.14 -2.83
N ASP A 179 8.13 9.59 -1.69
CA ASP A 179 7.35 8.34 -1.59
C ASP A 179 5.89 8.51 -1.99
N VAL A 180 5.34 9.72 -1.84
CA VAL A 180 3.95 10.03 -2.20
C VAL A 180 3.85 11.46 -2.71
N LEU A 181 3.09 11.63 -3.80
CA LEU A 181 2.83 12.92 -4.42
C LEU A 181 1.32 13.16 -4.52
N LEU A 182 0.91 14.41 -4.34
CA LEU A 182 -0.46 14.85 -4.56
C LEU A 182 -0.44 16.28 -5.12
N GLU A 183 -1.17 16.55 -6.19
CA GLU A 183 -1.52 17.92 -6.54
C GLU A 183 -2.87 18.26 -5.88
N ASP A 184 -2.90 19.30 -5.06
CA ASP A 184 -4.15 19.76 -4.45
C ASP A 184 -4.99 20.60 -5.42
N SER A 185 -6.24 20.86 -5.05
CA SER A 185 -7.18 21.70 -5.83
C SER A 185 -6.73 23.15 -6.04
N SER A 186 -5.73 23.64 -5.28
CA SER A 186 -5.11 24.94 -5.50
C SER A 186 -3.95 24.90 -6.51
N GLY A 187 -3.60 23.71 -7.00
CA GLY A 187 -2.46 23.47 -7.90
C GLY A 187 -1.11 23.37 -7.17
N SER A 188 -1.10 23.25 -5.84
CA SER A 188 0.13 23.02 -5.10
C SER A 188 0.51 21.55 -5.15
N LEU A 189 1.81 21.28 -5.34
CA LEU A 189 2.34 19.92 -5.27
C LEU A 189 2.76 19.63 -3.82
N TRP A 190 2.19 18.58 -3.25
CA TRP A 190 2.58 18.02 -1.97
C TRP A 190 3.49 16.81 -2.19
N VAL A 191 4.58 16.74 -1.42
CA VAL A 191 5.59 15.69 -1.47
C VAL A 191 5.75 15.12 -0.06
N GLY A 192 5.35 13.86 0.13
CA GLY A 192 5.61 13.13 1.36
C GLY A 192 6.92 12.35 1.26
N CYS A 193 7.80 12.54 2.24
CA CYS A 193 9.02 11.77 2.38
C CYS A 193 8.83 10.65 3.40
N GLY A 194 9.07 9.43 2.96
CA GLY A 194 8.89 8.23 3.75
C GLY A 194 10.07 7.87 4.66
N GLN A 195 11.11 8.70 4.76
CA GLN A 195 12.24 8.41 5.64
C GLN A 195 11.88 8.67 7.12
N PRO A 196 12.06 7.70 8.05
CA PRO A 196 11.65 7.89 9.44
C PRO A 196 12.40 9.00 10.19
N THR A 197 13.66 9.26 9.85
CA THR A 197 14.54 10.17 10.61
C THR A 197 14.84 11.48 9.88
N ARG A 198 14.62 11.54 8.57
CA ARG A 198 14.93 12.68 7.70
C ARG A 198 13.78 13.01 6.74
N GLY A 199 12.58 12.56 7.11
CA GLY A 199 11.36 12.73 6.34
C GLY A 199 10.74 14.10 6.50
N GLY A 200 9.43 14.14 6.29
CA GLY A 200 8.60 15.34 6.39
C GLY A 200 7.62 15.42 5.23
N LEU A 201 6.76 16.43 5.32
CA LEU A 201 5.85 16.80 4.24
C LEU A 201 6.34 18.13 3.64
N TYR A 202 6.38 18.21 2.33
CA TYR A 202 6.82 19.40 1.61
C TYR A 202 5.72 19.87 0.67
N ARG A 203 5.59 21.19 0.50
CA ARG A 203 4.63 21.81 -0.41
C ARG A 203 5.36 22.74 -1.36
N LEU A 204 5.13 22.58 -2.65
CA LEU A 204 5.53 23.50 -3.71
C LEU A 204 4.29 24.24 -4.22
N SER A 205 4.18 25.52 -3.88
CA SER A 205 3.13 26.43 -4.34
C SER A 205 3.73 27.45 -5.30
N GLY A 206 3.43 27.33 -6.60
CA GLY A 206 4.14 28.06 -7.64
C GLY A 206 5.63 27.67 -7.65
N THR A 207 6.50 28.57 -7.21
CA THR A 207 7.95 28.35 -7.07
C THR A 207 8.41 28.31 -5.61
N THR A 208 7.50 28.47 -4.65
CA THR A 208 7.82 28.56 -3.24
C THR A 208 7.67 27.22 -2.55
N TRP A 209 8.73 26.79 -1.89
CA TRP A 209 8.72 25.60 -1.04
C TRP A 209 8.36 25.93 0.41
N SER A 210 7.63 25.03 1.04
CA SER A 210 7.40 24.98 2.49
C SER A 210 7.61 23.56 2.97
N SER A 211 8.09 23.41 4.20
CA SER A 211 8.32 22.11 4.84
C SER A 211 7.55 22.04 6.15
N PHE A 212 6.98 20.88 6.43
CA PHE A 212 6.26 20.57 7.66
C PHE A 212 6.89 19.34 8.31
N ASN A 213 7.13 19.45 9.61
CA ASN A 213 7.74 18.42 10.43
C ASN A 213 6.93 18.22 11.72
N VAL A 214 7.47 17.44 12.67
CA VAL A 214 6.81 17.17 13.96
C VAL A 214 6.52 18.46 14.75
N SER A 215 7.43 19.44 14.73
CA SER A 215 7.23 20.72 15.41
C SER A 215 6.11 21.58 14.79
N ASP A 216 5.76 21.33 13.53
CA ASP A 216 4.71 22.07 12.83
C ASP A 216 3.33 21.43 13.03
N GLY A 217 3.29 20.14 13.40
CA GLY A 217 2.05 19.42 13.68
C GLY A 217 2.01 17.99 13.14
N LEU A 218 2.99 17.52 12.37
CA LEU A 218 2.97 16.12 11.90
C LEU A 218 3.15 15.14 13.08
N PRO A 219 2.36 14.06 13.20
CA PRO A 219 2.58 13.03 14.21
C PRO A 219 3.95 12.33 14.07
N HIS A 220 4.43 12.18 12.84
CA HIS A 220 5.74 11.57 12.54
C HIS A 220 6.32 12.05 11.20
N LEU A 221 7.64 11.96 11.02
CA LEU A 221 8.35 12.42 9.81
C LEU A 221 8.14 11.52 8.59
N SER A 222 8.00 10.20 8.79
CA SER A 222 7.73 9.27 7.69
C SER A 222 6.29 9.44 7.20
N VAL A 223 6.12 10.12 6.07
CA VAL A 223 4.84 10.34 5.39
C VAL A 223 4.65 9.24 4.35
N ARG A 224 3.52 8.53 4.42
CA ARG A 224 3.25 7.33 3.62
C ARG A 224 2.03 7.42 2.72
N GLY A 225 1.10 8.32 3.03
CA GLY A 225 -0.12 8.55 2.27
C GLY A 225 -0.60 9.98 2.39
N ILE A 226 -1.17 10.52 1.32
CA ILE A 226 -1.74 11.86 1.28
C ILE A 226 -3.02 11.79 0.43
N THR A 227 -4.10 12.37 0.93
CA THR A 227 -5.36 12.57 0.19
C THR A 227 -5.88 13.96 0.51
N GLN A 228 -6.39 14.69 -0.48
CA GLN A 228 -7.24 15.85 -0.22
C GLN A 228 -8.70 15.40 -0.20
N ALA A 229 -9.35 15.59 0.93
CA ALA A 229 -10.78 15.33 1.07
C ALA A 229 -11.61 16.37 0.30
N ARG A 230 -12.88 16.05 0.02
CA ARG A 230 -13.81 16.91 -0.75
C ARG A 230 -14.07 18.27 -0.10
N ASP A 231 -13.94 18.36 1.22
CA ASP A 231 -14.05 19.62 1.97
C ASP A 231 -12.78 20.51 1.86
N GLY A 232 -11.75 20.02 1.17
CA GLY A 232 -10.47 20.69 0.98
C GLY A 232 -9.41 20.34 2.02
N THR A 233 -9.76 19.60 3.07
CA THR A 233 -8.82 19.16 4.12
C THR A 233 -7.80 18.18 3.55
N LEU A 234 -6.53 18.45 3.79
CA LEU A 234 -5.47 17.51 3.46
C LEU A 234 -5.31 16.50 4.60
N TRP A 235 -5.45 15.23 4.29
CA TRP A 235 -5.20 14.12 5.21
C TRP A 235 -3.86 13.49 4.90
N VAL A 236 -3.05 13.28 5.93
CA VAL A 236 -1.67 12.80 5.81
C VAL A 236 -1.48 11.61 6.74
N ALA A 237 -1.20 10.44 6.17
CA ALA A 237 -0.83 9.25 6.92
C ALA A 237 0.66 9.28 7.24
N THR A 238 1.01 9.24 8.53
CA THR A 238 2.38 9.26 9.03
C THR A 238 2.65 8.11 9.98
N GLY A 239 3.89 7.63 9.97
CA GLY A 239 4.37 6.69 10.97
C GLY A 239 5.56 5.84 10.55
N PHE A 240 6.18 5.25 11.57
CA PHE A 240 7.15 4.17 11.43
C PHE A 240 7.16 3.33 12.72
N SER A 241 7.16 2.01 12.58
CA SER A 241 7.11 1.10 13.74
C SER A 241 5.87 1.34 14.60
N ARG A 242 6.01 1.82 15.84
CA ARG A 242 4.89 2.05 16.77
C ARG A 242 4.68 3.52 17.13
N HIS A 243 5.05 4.44 16.23
CA HIS A 243 4.88 5.88 16.44
C HIS A 243 4.32 6.53 15.17
N GLY A 244 3.34 7.43 15.34
CA GLY A 244 2.75 8.20 14.25
C GLY A 244 1.29 8.55 14.47
N GLY A 245 0.51 8.44 13.40
CA GLY A 245 -0.90 8.78 13.34
C GLY A 245 -1.26 9.47 12.03
N ALA A 246 -2.47 10.00 11.96
CA ALA A 246 -2.90 10.81 10.83
C ALA A 246 -2.89 12.30 11.21
N ALA A 247 -2.52 13.14 10.25
CA ALA A 247 -2.59 14.60 10.38
C ALA A 247 -3.62 15.17 9.40
N LEU A 248 -4.43 16.10 9.87
CA LEU A 248 -5.39 16.86 9.09
C LEU A 248 -4.88 18.29 8.99
N TYR A 249 -4.78 18.81 7.77
CA TYR A 249 -4.37 20.17 7.50
C TYR A 249 -5.45 20.93 6.74
N PHE A 250 -5.95 22.00 7.35
CA PHE A 250 -6.94 22.87 6.75
C PHE A 250 -6.67 24.33 7.14
N GLY A 251 -6.58 25.21 6.14
CA GLY A 251 -6.44 26.66 6.38
C GLY A 251 -5.21 27.06 7.23
N GLY A 252 -4.13 26.27 7.22
CA GLY A 252 -2.93 26.55 8.02
C GLY A 252 -2.90 25.87 9.39
N THR A 253 -3.97 25.18 9.79
CA THR A 253 -4.09 24.53 11.09
C THR A 253 -3.91 23.03 10.97
N TRP A 254 -3.19 22.44 11.93
CA TRP A 254 -3.00 21.01 12.07
C TRP A 254 -3.85 20.42 13.19
N THR A 255 -4.50 19.29 12.90
CA THR A 255 -5.18 18.45 13.89
C THR A 255 -4.71 17.02 13.72
N ASN A 256 -4.35 16.34 14.81
CA ASN A 256 -3.82 14.98 14.76
C ASN A 256 -4.83 13.96 15.26
N LEU A 257 -4.77 12.76 14.68
CA LEU A 257 -5.50 11.59 15.12
C LEU A 257 -4.52 10.48 15.47
N THR A 258 -4.80 9.81 16.58
CA THR A 258 -4.00 8.71 17.15
C THR A 258 -4.89 7.49 17.39
N VAL A 259 -4.32 6.41 17.95
CA VAL A 259 -5.13 5.26 18.40
C VAL A 259 -6.14 5.64 19.48
N GLN A 260 -5.88 6.67 20.27
CA GLN A 260 -6.82 7.16 21.29
C GLN A 260 -8.08 7.80 20.65
N ASP A 261 -7.94 8.27 19.42
CA ASP A 261 -9.03 8.85 18.64
C ASP A 261 -9.76 7.80 17.79
N GLY A 262 -9.35 6.53 17.83
CA GLY A 262 -9.98 5.42 17.11
C GLY A 262 -9.25 4.94 15.85
N LEU A 263 -8.00 5.36 15.62
CA LEU A 263 -7.18 4.76 14.56
C LEU A 263 -6.83 3.31 14.88
N ALA A 264 -6.70 2.49 13.84
CA ALA A 264 -6.38 1.07 13.97
C ALA A 264 -4.98 0.82 14.58
N GLY A 265 -4.01 1.70 14.28
CA GLY A 265 -2.65 1.60 14.81
C GLY A 265 -1.88 2.91 14.71
N GLU A 266 -0.74 2.97 15.41
CA GLU A 266 0.12 4.15 15.52
C GLU A 266 0.87 4.48 14.22
N SER A 267 1.26 3.47 13.45
CA SER A 267 1.92 3.70 12.16
C SER A 267 0.89 3.64 11.05
N THR A 268 0.46 4.80 10.55
CA THR A 268 -0.51 4.86 9.46
C THR A 268 0.19 4.82 8.10
N ARG A 269 -0.40 4.09 7.16
CA ARG A 269 0.22 3.69 5.89
C ARG A 269 -0.47 4.26 4.66
N SER A 270 -1.79 4.44 4.72
CA SER A 270 -2.62 4.88 3.60
C SER A 270 -3.80 5.71 4.10
N VAL A 271 -4.30 6.60 3.25
CA VAL A 271 -5.48 7.41 3.53
C VAL A 271 -6.31 7.65 2.28
N TYR A 272 -7.62 7.41 2.37
CA TYR A 272 -8.56 7.48 1.25
C TYR A 272 -9.94 7.97 1.73
N GLU A 273 -10.61 8.82 0.95
CA GLU A 273 -12.00 9.22 1.18
C GLU A 273 -12.93 8.45 0.23
N ASP A 274 -13.93 7.75 0.77
CA ASP A 274 -14.92 7.03 -0.05
C ASP A 274 -16.06 7.94 -0.57
N ALA A 275 -16.90 7.41 -1.45
CA ALA A 275 -18.08 8.09 -2.03
C ALA A 275 -19.13 8.51 -1.00
N PHE A 276 -19.08 7.98 0.22
CA PHE A 276 -19.97 8.33 1.33
C PHE A 276 -19.36 9.37 2.27
N GLY A 277 -18.16 9.89 1.96
CA GLY A 277 -17.45 10.87 2.78
C GLY A 277 -16.80 10.28 4.03
N ARG A 278 -16.65 8.94 4.09
CA ARG A 278 -15.89 8.29 5.16
C ARG A 278 -14.43 8.23 4.78
N MET A 279 -13.58 8.45 5.77
CA MET A 279 -12.16 8.25 5.65
C MET A 279 -11.80 6.80 5.98
N TRP A 280 -10.87 6.27 5.22
CA TRP A 280 -10.21 4.99 5.43
C TRP A 280 -8.75 5.27 5.71
N ILE A 281 -8.26 4.86 6.88
CA ILE A 281 -6.89 5.08 7.34
C ILE A 281 -6.26 3.72 7.63
N GLY A 282 -5.43 3.25 6.71
CA GLY A 282 -4.72 1.98 6.84
C GLY A 282 -3.60 2.09 7.85
N SER A 283 -3.42 1.05 8.68
CA SER A 283 -2.28 0.86 9.57
C SER A 283 -1.22 0.00 8.88
N GLU A 284 0.04 0.16 9.31
CA GLU A 284 1.15 -0.69 8.91
C GLU A 284 1.05 -2.10 9.54
N TYR A 285 0.46 -2.21 10.73
CA TYR A 285 0.50 -3.43 11.54
C TYR A 285 -0.85 -3.92 12.06
N ASP A 286 -1.92 -3.12 11.94
CA ASP A 286 -3.10 -3.29 12.77
C ASP A 286 -4.45 -3.17 12.01
N GLY A 287 -4.44 -3.28 10.68
CA GLY A 287 -5.66 -3.26 9.85
C GLY A 287 -6.00 -1.88 9.30
N VAL A 288 -7.28 -1.51 9.26
CA VAL A 288 -7.76 -0.21 8.73
C VAL A 288 -8.87 0.37 9.60
N ALA A 289 -8.80 1.67 9.88
CA ALA A 289 -9.90 2.42 10.48
C ALA A 289 -10.77 3.04 9.38
N VAL A 290 -12.09 2.87 9.46
CA VAL A 290 -13.07 3.47 8.55
C VAL A 290 -14.09 4.29 9.33
N GLY A 291 -14.35 5.53 8.90
CA GLY A 291 -15.34 6.38 9.54
C GLY A 291 -15.09 7.86 9.36
N THR A 292 -15.51 8.64 10.35
CA THR A 292 -15.29 10.09 10.43
C THR A 292 -14.62 10.41 11.75
N PRO A 293 -13.94 11.57 11.91
CA PRO A 293 -13.42 11.99 13.21
C PRO A 293 -14.46 11.83 14.33
N GLY A 294 -14.11 11.08 15.38
CA GLY A 294 -14.99 10.78 16.51
C GLY A 294 -15.94 9.58 16.33
N SER A 295 -15.96 8.93 15.16
CA SER A 295 -16.71 7.69 14.93
C SER A 295 -15.98 6.80 13.95
N TRP A 296 -15.15 5.91 14.49
CA TRP A 296 -14.33 4.98 13.73
C TRP A 296 -14.73 3.54 13.99
N GLU A 297 -14.48 2.72 12.99
CA GLU A 297 -14.46 1.28 13.11
C GLU A 297 -13.17 0.71 12.59
N ILE A 298 -12.66 -0.31 13.28
CA ILE A 298 -11.44 -1.02 12.90
C ILE A 298 -11.83 -2.33 12.22
N LEU A 299 -11.34 -2.52 11.00
CA LEU A 299 -11.38 -3.79 10.29
C LEU A 299 -10.00 -4.44 10.36
N THR A 300 -9.99 -5.74 10.64
CA THR A 300 -8.79 -6.57 10.79
C THR A 300 -8.90 -7.84 9.94
N GLU A 301 -7.89 -8.71 10.01
CA GLU A 301 -7.96 -10.05 9.38
C GLU A 301 -9.15 -10.87 9.92
N LYS A 302 -9.55 -10.64 11.19
CA LYS A 302 -10.73 -11.30 11.78
C LYS A 302 -12.04 -10.91 11.09
N ASP A 303 -12.08 -9.74 10.46
CA ASP A 303 -13.22 -9.21 9.74
C ASP A 303 -13.19 -9.55 8.25
N GLY A 304 -12.14 -10.23 7.78
CA GLY A 304 -11.98 -10.67 6.39
C GLY A 304 -10.88 -9.96 5.60
N LEU A 305 -10.09 -9.06 6.21
CA LEU A 305 -8.93 -8.49 5.52
C LEU A 305 -7.92 -9.57 5.13
N ALA A 306 -7.31 -9.42 3.96
CA ALA A 306 -6.33 -10.35 3.42
C ALA A 306 -4.98 -10.26 4.16
N GLY A 307 -4.71 -9.14 4.83
CA GLY A 307 -3.51 -8.88 5.61
C GLY A 307 -3.67 -7.65 6.49
N TYR A 308 -2.78 -7.51 7.47
CA TYR A 308 -2.82 -6.45 8.48
C TYR A 308 -2.27 -5.09 8.01
N GLU A 309 -1.42 -5.05 6.97
CA GLU A 309 -0.89 -3.80 6.42
C GLU A 309 -1.79 -3.37 5.26
N VAL A 310 -2.60 -2.33 5.42
CA VAL A 310 -3.48 -1.85 4.35
C VAL A 310 -2.82 -0.67 3.63
N LYS A 311 -2.38 -0.91 2.39
CA LYS A 311 -1.42 -0.06 1.67
C LYS A 311 -2.08 0.85 0.64
N VAL A 312 -3.20 0.42 0.08
CA VAL A 312 -3.98 1.18 -0.90
C VAL A 312 -5.45 0.79 -0.82
N LEU A 313 -6.32 1.77 -1.03
CA LEU A 313 -7.75 1.57 -1.20
C LEU A 313 -8.25 2.32 -2.42
N MET A 314 -9.25 1.75 -3.09
CA MET A 314 -10.09 2.44 -4.06
C MET A 314 -11.51 1.92 -3.95
N GLN A 315 -12.47 2.83 -4.11
CA GLN A 315 -13.86 2.47 -4.31
C GLN A 315 -14.19 2.53 -5.79
N ASP A 316 -14.85 1.48 -6.23
CA ASP A 316 -15.40 1.31 -7.56
C ASP A 316 -16.78 1.98 -7.69
N ASP A 317 -17.19 2.30 -8.91
CA ASP A 317 -18.46 2.99 -9.21
C ASP A 317 -19.69 2.16 -8.81
N ASP A 318 -19.56 0.84 -8.75
CA ASP A 318 -20.62 -0.07 -8.30
C ASP A 318 -20.70 -0.17 -6.75
N GLY A 319 -19.84 0.55 -6.04
CA GLY A 319 -19.76 0.52 -4.58
C GLY A 319 -18.91 -0.61 -4.03
N THR A 320 -18.17 -1.35 -4.85
CA THR A 320 -17.16 -2.32 -4.42
C THR A 320 -15.90 -1.59 -3.94
N TYR A 321 -15.34 -2.02 -2.81
CA TYR A 321 -14.03 -1.60 -2.34
C TYR A 321 -12.97 -2.61 -2.74
N TRP A 322 -11.84 -2.10 -3.20
CA TRP A 322 -10.62 -2.83 -3.46
C TRP A 322 -9.56 -2.38 -2.46
N LEU A 323 -9.10 -3.29 -1.58
CA LEU A 323 -8.12 -2.99 -0.55
C LEU A 323 -6.87 -3.83 -0.78
N GLY A 324 -5.79 -3.17 -1.13
CA GLY A 324 -4.49 -3.81 -1.30
C GLY A 324 -3.75 -3.93 0.03
N THR A 325 -3.32 -5.14 0.37
CA THR A 325 -2.63 -5.41 1.63
C THR A 325 -1.25 -6.04 1.42
N ASN A 326 -0.50 -6.25 2.51
CA ASN A 326 0.73 -7.04 2.50
C ASN A 326 0.53 -8.54 2.25
N SER A 327 -0.70 -9.01 2.14
CA SER A 327 -1.02 -10.43 1.99
C SER A 327 -2.20 -10.66 1.04
N GLY A 328 -2.37 -9.79 0.04
CA GLY A 328 -3.29 -10.00 -1.08
C GLY A 328 -4.20 -8.80 -1.35
N LEU A 329 -5.23 -9.03 -2.16
CA LEU A 329 -6.23 -8.03 -2.51
C LEU A 329 -7.59 -8.44 -1.94
N ASN A 330 -8.22 -7.55 -1.18
CA ASN A 330 -9.62 -7.69 -0.82
C ASN A 330 -10.51 -7.04 -1.89
N ARG A 331 -11.60 -7.72 -2.22
CA ARG A 331 -12.75 -7.18 -2.97
C ARG A 331 -13.98 -7.32 -2.08
N VAL A 332 -14.62 -6.22 -1.72
CA VAL A 332 -15.75 -6.21 -0.77
C VAL A 332 -16.82 -5.20 -1.18
N HIS A 333 -18.07 -5.64 -1.29
CA HIS A 333 -19.17 -4.72 -1.61
C HIS A 333 -19.53 -3.83 -0.41
N SER A 334 -19.91 -2.57 -0.66
CA SER A 334 -20.20 -1.59 0.40
C SER A 334 -21.24 -2.01 1.43
N THR A 335 -22.23 -2.82 1.03
CA THR A 335 -23.23 -3.37 1.96
C THR A 335 -22.62 -4.33 2.97
N ALA A 336 -21.62 -5.12 2.58
CA ALA A 336 -20.92 -6.04 3.48
C ALA A 336 -20.07 -5.28 4.50
N VAL A 337 -19.37 -4.22 4.06
CA VAL A 337 -18.64 -3.32 4.98
C VAL A 337 -19.58 -2.74 6.03
N ARG A 338 -20.77 -2.26 5.63
CA ARG A 338 -21.76 -1.72 6.58
C ARG A 338 -22.29 -2.78 7.54
N SER A 339 -22.50 -4.02 7.09
CA SER A 339 -22.97 -5.09 7.96
C SER A 339 -21.94 -5.43 9.04
N SER A 340 -20.65 -5.56 8.68
CA SER A 340 -19.55 -5.70 9.64
C SER A 340 -19.57 -4.57 10.67
N ILE A 341 -19.86 -3.35 10.19
CA ILE A 341 -19.96 -2.16 11.06
C ILE A 341 -21.08 -2.22 12.10
N HIS A 342 -22.24 -2.73 11.71
CA HIS A 342 -23.37 -2.80 12.64
C HIS A 342 -23.22 -3.94 13.65
N THR A 343 -22.62 -5.08 13.26
CA THR A 343 -22.40 -6.20 14.18
C THR A 343 -21.48 -5.83 15.33
N ASN A 344 -20.41 -5.06 15.06
CA ASN A 344 -19.45 -4.62 16.07
C ASN A 344 -20.02 -3.63 17.09
N ARG A 345 -21.12 -2.93 16.77
CA ARG A 345 -21.81 -2.01 17.70
C ARG A 345 -22.86 -2.68 18.60
N SER A 346 -23.19 -3.94 18.33
CA SER A 346 -24.29 -4.66 18.99
C SER A 346 -23.85 -5.76 19.97
N GLY A 347 -22.55 -5.99 20.11
CA GLY A 347 -21.94 -6.90 21.09
C GLY A 347 -21.17 -6.14 22.17
#